data_AF-A0A1D6EXS8-F1
#
_entry.id   AF-A0A1D6EXS8-F1
#
_cell.length_a   1.000
_cell.length_b   1.000
_cell.length_c   1.000
_cell.angle_alpha   90.00
_cell.angle_beta   90.00
_cell.angle_gamma   90.00
#
_symmetry.space_group_name_H-M   'P 1'
#
loop_
_entity.id
_entity.type
_entity.pdbx_description
1 polymer ?
#
loop_
_entity_poly.entity_id
_entity_poly.type
_entity_poly.pdbx_seq_one_letter_code
_entity_poly.pdbx_strand_id
1 'polypeptide(L)'
;MISSNIGEVASIFLTSALGIPEGLIPVQLLWVNLVTDGPPATALGFNPPDKDIMKKPPRRSDDSLITPWILFRYMVIGLYVGVATVGIFIIWYTHDSFMGIDLASDGHTLVSYSQLSNRDQCSSWEGFKVSPFTAGARTFSFDANPCDYFQGGKIKATTLSLSVLVAIEMFKFQIIKVHFLQSNNLQDHGLCKHYYMYPDQYE
;
A
#
# COMPACT_ATOMS: atom_id res chain seq x y z
N MET A 1 3.03 9.01 -7.10
CA MET A 1 1.75 9.67 -7.46
C MET A 1 0.88 8.77 -8.34
N ILE A 2 1.04 8.67 -9.67
CA ILE A 2 0.14 7.82 -10.49
C ILE A 2 0.11 6.34 -10.06
N SER A 3 1.25 5.75 -9.73
CA SER A 3 1.32 4.34 -9.28
C SER A 3 0.74 4.11 -7.89
N SER A 4 0.72 5.13 -7.02
CA SER A 4 0.15 5.03 -5.67
C SER A 4 -1.37 5.01 -5.77
N ASN A 5 -1.95 5.98 -6.49
CA ASN A 5 -3.39 6.08 -6.73
C ASN A 5 -3.98 4.79 -7.34
N ILE A 6 -3.24 4.12 -8.24
CA ILE A 6 -3.67 2.83 -8.82
C ILE A 6 -3.75 1.73 -7.74
N GLY A 7 -2.78 1.67 -6.82
CA GLY A 7 -2.80 0.72 -5.71
C GLY A 7 -3.92 0.98 -4.70
N GLU A 8 -4.24 2.25 -4.47
CA GLU A 8 -5.36 2.64 -3.61
C GLU A 8 -6.69 2.18 -4.19
N VAL A 9 -6.95 2.49 -5.46
CA VAL A 9 -8.14 2.03 -6.17
C VAL A 9 -8.22 0.51 -6.17
N ALA A 10 -7.09 -0.19 -6.39
CA ALA A 10 -7.04 -1.63 -6.32
C ALA A 10 -7.41 -2.17 -4.93
N SER A 11 -6.96 -1.53 -3.85
CA SER A 11 -7.27 -1.96 -2.48
C SER A 11 -8.75 -1.77 -2.11
N ILE A 12 -9.36 -0.67 -2.53
CA ILE A 12 -10.80 -0.40 -2.36
C ILE A 12 -11.61 -1.43 -3.17
N PHE A 13 -11.21 -1.64 -4.43
CA PHE A 13 -11.85 -2.63 -5.30
C PHE A 13 -11.79 -4.03 -4.70
N LEU A 14 -10.63 -4.44 -4.18
CA LEU A 14 -10.45 -5.76 -3.58
C LEU A 14 -11.27 -5.93 -2.30
N THR A 15 -11.33 -4.90 -1.45
CA THR A 15 -12.13 -4.92 -0.21
C THR A 15 -13.62 -5.07 -0.50
N SER A 16 -14.11 -4.32 -1.50
CA SER A 16 -15.49 -4.41 -1.98
C SER A 16 -15.80 -5.77 -2.61
N ALA A 17 -14.89 -6.28 -3.45
CA ALA A 17 -15.03 -7.59 -4.08
C ALA A 17 -15.08 -8.75 -3.07
N LEU A 18 -14.33 -8.64 -1.97
CA LEU A 18 -14.30 -9.65 -0.90
C LEU A 18 -15.44 -9.49 0.13
N GLY A 19 -16.23 -8.41 0.05
CA GLY A 19 -17.34 -8.17 0.96
C GLY A 19 -16.89 -7.93 2.41
N ILE A 20 -15.73 -7.31 2.60
CA ILE A 20 -15.13 -7.02 3.92
C ILE A 20 -15.34 -5.53 4.23
N PRO A 21 -15.44 -5.12 5.52
CA PRO A 21 -15.50 -3.70 5.85
C PRO A 21 -14.30 -2.93 5.29
N GLU A 22 -14.54 -1.69 4.85
CA GLU A 22 -13.49 -0.82 4.34
C GLU A 22 -12.36 -0.67 5.36
N GLY A 23 -11.20 -1.25 5.02
CA GLY A 23 -10.02 -1.31 5.87
C GLY A 23 -9.21 -0.02 5.89
N LEU A 24 -9.44 0.92 4.97
CA LEU A 24 -8.78 2.22 4.92
C LEU A 24 -9.79 3.29 4.51
N ILE A 25 -9.85 4.38 5.29
CA ILE A 25 -10.74 5.52 4.99
C ILE A 25 -10.08 6.36 3.88
N PRO A 26 -10.81 6.91 2.89
CA PRO A 26 -10.24 7.74 1.83
C PRO A 26 -9.37 8.90 2.35
N VAL A 27 -9.72 9.47 3.51
CA VAL A 27 -8.93 10.52 4.17
C VAL A 27 -7.57 10.02 4.65
N GLN A 28 -7.49 8.78 5.15
CA GLN A 28 -6.23 8.16 5.57
C GLN A 28 -5.31 7.92 4.37
N LEU A 29 -5.88 7.46 3.25
CA LEU A 29 -5.15 7.26 2.00
C LEU A 29 -4.62 8.59 1.44
N LEU A 30 -5.46 9.63 1.41
CA LEU A 30 -5.05 10.98 0.99
C LEU A 30 -3.90 11.51 1.86
N TRP A 31 -4.00 11.33 3.18
CA TRP A 31 -2.95 11.73 4.10
C TRP A 31 -1.63 11.01 3.82
N VAL A 32 -1.67 9.69 3.61
CA VAL A 32 -0.47 8.93 3.29
C VAL A 32 0.14 9.42 1.99
N ASN A 33 -0.62 9.51 0.89
CA ASN A 33 -0.11 10.03 -0.37
C ASN A 33 0.53 11.41 -0.22
N LEU A 34 -0.10 12.32 0.51
CA LEU A 34 0.45 13.66 0.69
C LEU A 34 1.80 13.63 1.44
N VAL A 35 1.88 12.85 2.51
CA VAL A 35 3.07 12.79 3.39
C VAL A 35 4.19 11.93 2.80
N THR A 36 3.88 10.83 2.13
CA THR A 36 4.88 9.89 1.58
C THR A 36 5.28 10.20 0.15
N ASP A 37 4.36 10.67 -0.71
CA ASP A 37 4.71 11.04 -2.09
C ASP A 37 5.16 12.50 -2.24
N GLY A 38 4.83 13.38 -1.29
CA GLY A 38 5.22 14.80 -1.32
C GLY A 38 6.75 15.03 -1.28
N PRO A 39 7.46 14.47 -0.27
CA PRO A 39 8.91 14.62 -0.16
C PRO A 39 9.73 14.11 -1.38
N PRO A 40 9.48 12.93 -1.97
CA PRO A 40 10.21 12.51 -3.16
C PRO A 40 9.89 13.36 -4.39
N ALA A 41 8.64 13.80 -4.57
CA ALA A 41 8.26 14.64 -5.69
C ALA A 41 9.00 15.99 -5.66
N THR A 42 9.11 16.60 -4.47
CA THR A 42 9.86 17.85 -4.30
C THR A 42 11.37 17.63 -4.42
N ALA A 43 11.92 16.53 -3.90
CA ALA A 43 13.33 16.19 -4.03
C ALA A 43 13.77 15.99 -5.49
N LEU A 44 12.93 15.35 -6.34
CA LEU A 44 13.21 15.20 -7.78
C LEU A 44 13.22 16.55 -8.52
N GLY A 45 12.50 17.56 -8.02
CA GLY A 45 12.48 18.91 -8.60
C GLY A 45 13.80 19.67 -8.44
N PHE A 46 14.66 19.25 -7.50
CA PHE A 46 15.98 19.86 -7.27
C PHE A 46 17.13 19.13 -7.98
N ASN A 47 16.83 18.21 -8.89
CA ASN A 47 17.87 17.52 -9.64
C ASN A 47 18.62 18.47 -10.60
N PRO A 48 19.96 18.43 -10.62
CA PRO A 48 20.74 19.25 -11.54
C PRO A 48 20.40 18.88 -12.99
N PRO A 49 20.36 19.87 -13.90
CA PRO A 49 20.06 19.62 -15.31
C PRO A 49 21.17 18.75 -15.93
N ASP A 50 20.77 17.78 -16.74
CA ASP A 50 21.69 16.88 -17.43
C ASP A 50 22.56 17.66 -18.45
N LYS A 51 23.87 17.38 -18.48
CA LYS A 51 24.85 18.23 -19.20
C LYS A 51 24.64 18.24 -20.73
N ASP A 52 23.93 17.25 -21.24
CA ASP A 52 23.60 17.11 -22.67
C ASP A 52 22.13 17.49 -23.00
N ILE A 53 21.40 18.19 -22.12
CA ILE A 53 19.98 18.53 -22.39
C ILE A 53 19.78 19.35 -23.67
N MET A 54 20.74 20.23 -23.99
CA MET A 54 20.69 21.09 -25.18
C MET A 54 21.05 20.37 -26.47
N LYS A 55 21.56 19.13 -26.41
CA LYS A 55 21.88 18.30 -27.59
C LYS A 55 20.75 17.33 -27.94
N LYS A 56 19.78 17.13 -27.04
CA LYS A 56 18.59 16.32 -27.32
C LYS A 56 17.60 17.14 -28.15
N PRO A 57 16.99 16.56 -29.19
CA PRO A 57 15.92 17.23 -29.92
C PRO A 57 14.74 17.53 -28.99
N PRO A 58 14.00 18.63 -29.21
CA PRO A 58 12.84 18.97 -28.40
C PRO A 58 11.83 17.82 -28.40
N ARG A 59 11.34 17.46 -27.22
CA ARG A 59 10.36 16.39 -27.02
C ARG A 59 9.09 16.68 -27.83
N ARG A 60 8.62 15.68 -28.58
CA ARG A 60 7.43 15.83 -29.42
C ARG A 60 6.18 15.76 -28.54
N SER A 61 5.13 16.49 -28.89
CA SER A 61 3.90 16.61 -28.08
C SER A 61 3.06 15.33 -28.04
N ASP A 62 3.33 14.41 -28.96
CA ASP A 62 2.70 13.09 -29.15
C ASP A 62 3.42 11.95 -28.42
N ASP A 63 4.58 12.20 -27.79
CA ASP A 63 5.27 11.19 -26.97
C ASP A 63 4.43 10.85 -25.74
N SER A 64 3.77 9.70 -25.79
CA SER A 64 2.99 9.19 -24.67
C SER A 64 3.87 9.04 -23.43
N LEU A 65 3.52 9.76 -22.35
CA LEU A 65 4.22 9.66 -21.06
C LEU A 65 4.07 8.26 -20.44
N ILE A 66 3.03 7.52 -20.82
CA ILE A 66 2.70 6.21 -20.26
C ILE A 66 2.54 5.22 -21.40
N THR A 67 3.58 4.42 -21.62
CA THR A 67 3.53 3.26 -22.51
C THR A 67 2.68 2.16 -21.85
N PRO A 68 1.90 1.36 -22.62
CA PRO A 68 1.09 0.27 -22.06
C PRO A 68 1.90 -0.71 -21.19
N TRP A 69 3.16 -0.94 -21.52
CA TRP A 69 4.09 -1.74 -20.72
C TRP A 69 4.34 -1.17 -19.32
N ILE A 70 4.51 0.15 -19.24
CA ILE A 70 4.70 0.87 -17.97
C ILE A 70 3.41 0.82 -17.14
N LEU A 71 2.25 0.96 -17.79
CA LEU A 71 0.94 0.84 -17.14
C LEU A 71 0.73 -0.56 -16.55
N PHE A 72 1.02 -1.62 -17.31
CA PHE A 72 0.90 -3.00 -16.83
C PHE A 72 1.79 -3.26 -15.60
N ARG A 73 3.03 -2.78 -15.64
CA ARG A 73 3.94 -2.88 -14.48
C ARG A 73 3.37 -2.19 -13.24
N TYR A 74 2.80 -0.99 -13.40
CA TYR A 74 2.18 -0.27 -12.27
C TYR A 74 0.88 -0.93 -11.79
N MET A 75 0.11 -1.57 -12.67
CA MET A 75 -1.06 -2.35 -12.29
C MET A 75 -0.67 -3.53 -11.39
N VAL A 76 0.34 -4.30 -11.75
CA VAL A 76 0.80 -5.46 -10.96
C VAL A 76 1.29 -5.00 -9.58
N ILE A 77 2.05 -3.90 -9.52
CA ILE A 77 2.52 -3.34 -8.25
C ILE A 77 1.33 -2.84 -7.40
N GLY A 78 0.37 -2.14 -8.02
CA GLY A 78 -0.83 -1.65 -7.33
C GLY A 78 -1.68 -2.77 -6.77
N LEU A 79 -1.88 -3.85 -7.55
CA LEU A 79 -2.58 -5.05 -7.10
C LEU A 79 -1.84 -5.72 -5.93
N TYR A 80 -0.52 -5.85 -6.01
CA TYR A 80 0.30 -6.41 -4.93
C TYR A 80 0.11 -5.63 -3.62
N VAL A 81 0.16 -4.30 -3.68
CA VAL A 81 -0.06 -3.46 -2.49
C VAL A 81 -1.48 -3.60 -1.97
N GLY A 82 -2.49 -3.61 -2.85
CA GLY A 82 -3.88 -3.80 -2.44
C GLY A 82 -4.15 -5.15 -1.78
N VAL A 83 -3.58 -6.23 -2.31
CA VAL A 83 -3.67 -7.57 -1.70
C VAL A 83 -2.94 -7.61 -0.36
N ALA A 84 -1.78 -6.96 -0.24
CA ALA A 84 -1.04 -6.92 1.02
C ALA A 84 -1.80 -6.16 2.12
N THR A 85 -2.42 -5.02 1.81
CA THR A 85 -3.16 -4.20 2.80
C THR A 85 -4.48 -4.81 3.23
N VAL A 86 -5.19 -5.47 2.32
CA VAL A 86 -6.41 -6.22 2.65
C VAL A 86 -6.07 -7.55 3.32
N GLY A 87 -4.99 -8.20 2.88
CA GLY A 87 -4.49 -9.44 3.47
C GLY A 87 -4.13 -9.27 4.95
N ILE A 88 -3.36 -8.24 5.30
CA ILE A 88 -3.02 -7.99 6.72
C ILE A 88 -4.26 -7.68 7.57
N PHE A 89 -5.27 -7.01 6.99
CA PHE A 89 -6.54 -6.76 7.66
C PHE A 89 -7.25 -8.09 7.98
N ILE A 90 -7.34 -9.01 7.03
CA ILE A 90 -7.95 -10.34 7.21
C ILE A 90 -7.15 -11.16 8.22
N ILE A 91 -5.82 -11.21 8.07
CA ILE A 91 -4.92 -12.00 8.90
C ILE A 91 -5.04 -11.60 10.36
N TRP A 92 -5.19 -10.30 10.66
CA TRP A 92 -5.41 -9.86 12.04
C TRP A 92 -6.70 -10.43 12.67
N TYR A 93 -7.73 -10.74 11.88
CA TYR A 93 -8.94 -11.39 12.40
C TYR A 93 -8.84 -12.92 12.42
N THR A 94 -8.12 -13.53 11.48
CA THR A 94 -8.16 -14.99 11.27
C THR A 94 -6.96 -15.75 11.85
N HIS A 95 -5.84 -15.09 12.11
CA HIS A 95 -4.58 -15.72 12.52
C HIS A 95 -3.98 -15.08 13.76
N ASP A 96 -3.40 -15.91 14.63
CA ASP A 96 -2.70 -15.49 15.84
C ASP A 96 -1.35 -14.84 15.57
N SER A 97 -0.71 -15.19 14.45
CA SER A 97 0.65 -14.76 14.13
C SER A 97 0.83 -14.45 12.66
N PHE A 98 1.68 -13.47 12.37
CA PHE A 98 2.03 -13.07 11.02
C PHE A 98 3.52 -12.74 10.91
N MET A 99 4.24 -13.40 10.00
CA MET A 99 5.68 -13.22 9.79
C MET A 99 6.52 -13.25 11.09
N GLY A 100 6.18 -14.14 12.02
CA GLY A 100 6.89 -14.28 13.30
C GLY A 100 6.53 -13.23 14.36
N ILE A 101 5.54 -12.37 14.08
CA ILE A 101 4.98 -11.42 15.05
C ILE A 101 3.69 -12.05 15.62
N ASP A 102 3.61 -12.13 16.95
CA ASP A 102 2.41 -12.57 17.66
C ASP A 102 1.38 -11.43 17.69
N LEU A 103 0.35 -11.57 16.86
CA LEU A 103 -0.78 -10.63 16.76
C LEU A 103 -1.81 -10.90 17.87
N ALA A 104 -1.86 -12.11 18.42
CA ALA A 104 -2.77 -12.49 19.50
C ALA A 104 -2.34 -11.96 20.87
N SER A 105 -1.20 -11.27 20.97
CA SER A 105 -0.71 -10.64 22.20
C SER A 105 -1.72 -9.64 22.82
N ASP A 106 -2.63 -9.08 22.01
CA ASP A 106 -3.70 -8.18 22.46
C ASP A 106 -4.94 -8.90 23.02
N GLY A 107 -5.03 -10.23 22.89
CA GLY A 107 -6.12 -11.06 23.40
C GLY A 107 -7.38 -11.06 22.52
N HIS A 108 -7.27 -10.64 21.26
CA HIS A 108 -8.40 -10.63 20.33
C HIS A 108 -8.91 -12.05 20.03
N THR A 109 -10.20 -12.15 19.68
CA THR A 109 -10.79 -13.44 19.28
C THR A 109 -10.57 -13.70 17.81
N LEU A 110 -10.10 -14.90 17.50
CA LEU A 110 -9.96 -15.35 16.11
C LEU A 110 -11.35 -15.60 15.52
N VAL A 111 -11.65 -14.93 14.42
CA VAL A 111 -12.93 -15.01 13.71
C VAL A 111 -12.68 -15.62 12.33
N SER A 112 -13.59 -16.48 11.86
CA SER A 112 -13.46 -17.07 10.53
C SER A 112 -13.72 -16.04 9.43
N TYR A 113 -13.12 -16.22 8.25
CA TYR A 113 -13.36 -15.38 7.09
C TYR A 113 -14.86 -15.25 6.75
N SER A 114 -15.62 -16.34 6.87
CA SER A 114 -17.06 -16.35 6.60
C SER A 114 -17.86 -15.47 7.56
N GLN A 115 -17.43 -15.39 8.82
CA GLN A 115 -18.02 -14.49 9.80
C GLN A 115 -17.62 -13.04 9.46
N LEU A 116 -16.36 -12.80 9.12
CA LEU A 116 -15.92 -11.45 8.72
C LEU A 116 -16.66 -10.92 7.48
N SER A 117 -16.91 -11.77 6.47
CA SER A 117 -17.64 -11.36 5.26
C SER A 117 -19.15 -11.18 5.52
N ASN A 118 -19.75 -12.03 6.35
CA ASN A 118 -21.18 -11.95 6.70
C ASN A 118 -21.45 -11.13 7.97
N ARG A 119 -20.55 -10.18 8.31
CA ARG A 119 -20.67 -9.40 9.54
C ARG A 119 -21.99 -8.62 9.67
N ASP A 120 -22.61 -8.26 8.55
CA ASP A 120 -23.90 -7.55 8.52
C ASP A 120 -25.06 -8.43 9.05
N GLN A 121 -24.86 -9.75 9.10
CA GLN A 121 -25.79 -10.73 9.69
C GLN A 121 -25.46 -11.05 11.15
N CYS A 122 -24.51 -10.35 11.78
CA CYS A 122 -24.08 -10.67 13.15
C CYS A 122 -25.22 -10.65 14.18
N SER A 123 -26.26 -9.84 13.95
CA SER A 123 -27.45 -9.79 14.81
C SER A 123 -28.28 -11.08 14.81
N SER A 124 -28.13 -11.95 13.81
CA SER A 124 -28.84 -13.23 13.71
C SER A 124 -28.04 -14.43 14.20
N TRP A 125 -26.77 -14.24 14.60
CA TRP A 125 -25.93 -15.35 15.07
C TRP A 125 -26.17 -15.66 16.54
N GLU A 126 -26.64 -16.88 16.82
CA GLU A 126 -26.80 -17.36 18.19
C GLU A 126 -25.45 -17.88 18.74
N GLY A 127 -25.06 -17.40 19.93
CA GLY A 127 -23.88 -17.89 20.64
C GLY A 127 -22.53 -17.26 20.24
N PHE A 128 -22.52 -16.20 19.44
CA PHE A 128 -21.29 -15.47 19.13
C PHE A 128 -20.77 -14.75 20.39
N LYS A 129 -19.63 -15.20 20.92
CA LYS A 129 -18.93 -14.59 22.04
C LYS A 129 -17.50 -14.22 21.63
N VAL A 130 -17.08 -13.06 22.09
CA VAL A 130 -15.79 -12.45 21.79
C VAL A 130 -15.13 -12.03 23.10
N SER A 131 -13.85 -12.35 23.25
CA SER A 131 -13.02 -11.94 24.37
C SER A 131 -12.72 -10.44 24.29
N PRO A 132 -12.68 -9.74 25.44
CA PRO A 132 -12.16 -8.39 25.50
C PRO A 132 -10.70 -8.36 25.05
N PHE A 133 -10.33 -7.36 24.26
CA PHE A 133 -8.94 -7.16 23.85
C PHE A 133 -8.41 -5.79 24.31
N THR A 134 -7.09 -5.72 24.50
CA THR A 134 -6.43 -4.51 25.03
C THR A 134 -5.77 -3.73 23.90
N ALA A 135 -6.14 -2.46 23.77
CA ALA A 135 -5.67 -1.57 22.73
C ALA A 135 -4.93 -0.38 23.35
N GLY A 136 -3.62 -0.53 23.58
CA GLY A 136 -2.86 0.49 24.29
C GLY A 136 -3.34 0.60 25.74
N ALA A 137 -3.86 1.76 26.15
CA ALA A 137 -4.36 2.00 27.52
C ALA A 137 -5.87 1.73 27.71
N ARG A 138 -6.60 1.34 26.67
CA ARG A 138 -8.05 1.07 26.74
C ARG A 138 -8.34 -0.41 26.51
N THR A 139 -9.18 -1.00 27.35
CA THR A 139 -9.73 -2.35 27.17
C THR A 139 -11.09 -2.24 26.50
N PHE A 140 -11.29 -2.97 25.41
CA PHE A 140 -12.57 -3.05 24.73
C PHE A 140 -13.28 -4.32 25.19
N SER A 141 -14.37 -4.18 25.96
CA SER A 141 -15.24 -5.28 26.35
C SER A 141 -16.48 -5.32 25.46
N PHE A 142 -16.92 -6.53 25.09
CA PHE A 142 -18.01 -6.78 24.15
C PHE A 142 -19.18 -7.55 24.79
N ASP A 143 -19.30 -7.47 26.11
CA ASP A 143 -20.31 -8.22 26.88
C ASP A 143 -21.75 -7.75 26.60
N ALA A 144 -21.93 -6.50 26.16
CA ALA A 144 -23.24 -5.93 25.84
C ALA A 144 -23.72 -6.30 24.43
N ASN A 145 -22.84 -6.17 23.42
CA ASN A 145 -23.11 -6.53 22.02
C ASN A 145 -21.83 -7.10 21.39
N PRO A 146 -21.81 -8.39 21.02
CA PRO A 146 -20.61 -9.01 20.44
C PRO A 146 -20.31 -8.52 19.02
N CYS A 147 -21.30 -7.94 18.32
CA CYS A 147 -21.11 -7.38 16.98
C CYS A 147 -20.25 -6.10 16.96
N ASP A 148 -20.13 -5.40 18.09
CA ASP A 148 -19.27 -4.21 18.21
C ASP A 148 -17.78 -4.57 18.06
N TYR A 149 -17.44 -5.86 18.20
CA TYR A 149 -16.11 -6.39 17.93
C TYR A 149 -15.59 -6.02 16.53
N PHE A 150 -16.44 -6.12 15.50
CA PHE A 150 -16.06 -5.79 14.13
C PHE A 150 -15.82 -4.29 13.93
N GLN A 151 -16.40 -3.43 14.76
CA GLN A 151 -16.17 -1.99 14.70
C GLN A 151 -14.94 -1.58 15.51
N GLY A 152 -14.80 -2.11 16.73
CA GLY A 152 -13.65 -1.84 17.60
C GLY A 152 -12.35 -2.42 17.06
N GLY A 153 -12.38 -3.67 16.61
CA GLY A 153 -11.24 -4.36 15.98
C GLY A 153 -10.80 -3.68 14.68
N LYS A 154 -11.73 -3.05 13.95
CA LYS A 154 -11.43 -2.33 12.71
C LYS A 154 -10.33 -1.29 12.91
N ILE A 155 -10.34 -0.58 14.05
CA ILE A 155 -9.33 0.47 14.33
C ILE A 155 -7.92 -0.14 14.39
N LYS A 156 -7.77 -1.32 15.00
CA LYS A 156 -6.47 -2.00 15.08
C LYS A 156 -6.04 -2.55 13.74
N ALA A 157 -6.92 -3.28 13.06
CA ALA A 157 -6.63 -3.84 11.74
C ALA A 157 -6.29 -2.73 10.72
N THR A 158 -7.06 -1.63 10.68
CA THR A 158 -6.78 -0.46 9.82
C THR A 158 -5.42 0.19 10.14
N THR A 159 -5.06 0.30 11.42
CA THR A 159 -3.77 0.88 11.83
C THR A 159 -2.61 0.00 11.37
N LEU A 160 -2.74 -1.32 11.49
CA LEU A 160 -1.76 -2.27 10.97
C LEU A 160 -1.64 -2.16 9.44
N SER A 161 -2.76 -2.19 8.71
CA SER A 161 -2.78 -1.99 7.26
C SER A 161 -2.11 -0.68 6.84
N LEU A 162 -2.38 0.42 7.55
CA LEU A 162 -1.78 1.72 7.27
C LEU A 162 -0.28 1.73 7.53
N SER A 163 0.19 1.08 8.61
CA SER A 163 1.62 0.97 8.90
C SER A 163 2.37 0.17 7.83
N VAL A 164 1.77 -0.91 7.33
CA VAL A 164 2.32 -1.73 6.23
C VAL A 164 2.35 -0.93 4.92
N LEU A 165 1.28 -0.19 4.62
CA LEU A 165 1.22 0.66 3.44
C LEU A 165 2.34 1.72 3.46
N VAL A 166 2.48 2.43 4.58
CA VAL A 166 3.55 3.44 4.76
C VAL A 166 4.94 2.81 4.63
N ALA A 167 5.16 1.63 5.23
CA ALA A 167 6.43 0.91 5.11
C ALA A 167 6.75 0.53 3.66
N ILE A 168 5.75 0.07 2.88
CA ILE A 168 5.92 -0.25 1.46
C ILE A 168 6.24 1.00 0.65
N GLU A 169 5.56 2.12 0.87
CA GLU A 169 5.84 3.39 0.18
C GLU A 169 7.23 3.93 0.52
N MET A 170 7.66 3.84 1.78
CA MET A 170 9.02 4.19 2.20
C MET A 170 10.08 3.29 1.54
N PHE A 171 9.79 1.99 1.39
CA PHE A 171 10.71 1.06 0.73
C PHE A 171 10.83 1.34 -0.78
N LYS A 172 9.72 1.69 -1.44
CA LYS A 172 9.73 2.15 -2.84
C LYS A 172 10.62 3.39 -2.99
N PHE A 173 10.51 4.36 -2.07
CA PHE A 173 11.38 5.53 -2.08
C PHE A 173 12.86 5.16 -1.96
N GLN A 174 13.21 4.26 -1.03
CA GLN A 174 14.59 3.83 -0.85
C GLN A 174 15.16 3.18 -2.12
N ILE A 175 14.36 2.33 -2.79
CA ILE A 175 14.76 1.72 -4.07
C ILE A 175 14.97 2.78 -5.15
N ILE A 176 14.05 3.74 -5.28
CA ILE A 176 14.17 4.84 -6.25
C ILE A 176 15.42 5.67 -5.96
N LYS A 177 15.69 5.97 -4.69
CA LYS A 177 16.88 6.72 -4.27
C LYS A 177 18.17 5.96 -4.56
N VAL A 178 18.23 4.66 -4.31
CA VAL A 178 19.39 3.80 -4.65
C VAL A 178 19.61 3.81 -6.16
N HIS A 179 18.56 3.59 -6.95
CA HIS A 179 18.66 3.61 -8.41
C HIS A 179 19.11 4.98 -8.94
N PHE A 180 18.59 6.07 -8.36
CA PHE A 180 18.93 7.43 -8.75
C PHE A 180 20.36 7.83 -8.35
N LEU A 181 20.80 7.49 -7.13
CA LEU A 181 22.18 7.72 -6.69
C LEU A 181 23.18 6.93 -7.53
N GLN A 182 22.84 5.70 -7.91
CA GLN A 182 23.66 4.90 -8.80
C GLN A 182 23.71 5.52 -10.21
N SER A 183 22.59 6.05 -10.71
CA SER A 183 22.55 6.79 -11.98
C SER A 183 23.46 8.03 -11.96
N ASN A 184 23.38 8.86 -10.92
CA ASN A 184 24.22 10.07 -10.80
C ASN A 184 25.72 9.73 -10.64
N ASN A 185 26.05 8.74 -9.81
CA ASN A 185 27.43 8.32 -9.60
C ASN A 185 28.07 7.75 -10.89
N LEU A 186 27.27 7.04 -11.70
CA LEU A 186 27.69 6.58 -13.03
C LEU A 186 27.81 7.71 -14.07
N GLN A 187 27.00 8.77 -13.95
CA GLN A 187 27.12 9.99 -14.76
C GLN A 187 28.42 10.74 -14.43
N ASP A 188 28.82 10.80 -13.16
CA ASP A 188 30.07 11.45 -12.74
C ASP A 188 31.34 10.70 -13.18
N HIS A 189 31.28 9.37 -13.29
CA HIS A 189 32.40 8.55 -13.79
C HIS A 189 32.45 8.39 -15.32
N GLY A 190 31.54 9.01 -16.08
CA GLY A 190 31.54 8.95 -17.55
C GLY A 190 31.25 7.57 -18.15
N LEU A 191 30.84 6.59 -17.33
CA LEU A 191 30.61 5.19 -17.72
C LEU A 191 29.19 4.94 -18.26
N CYS A 192 28.27 5.89 -18.09
CA CYS A 192 26.87 5.76 -18.51
C CYS A 192 26.55 6.31 -19.91
N LYS A 193 27.50 6.32 -20.86
CA LYS A 193 27.15 6.52 -22.28
C LYS A 193 26.48 5.30 -22.92
N HIS A 194 26.47 4.14 -22.26
CA HIS A 194 26.03 2.88 -22.86
C HIS A 194 24.71 2.29 -22.35
N TYR A 195 24.15 2.76 -21.23
CA TYR A 195 22.93 2.13 -20.66
C TYR A 195 21.60 2.80 -21.03
N TYR A 196 21.61 3.95 -21.71
CA TYR A 196 20.45 4.49 -22.42
C TYR A 196 20.47 4.18 -23.92
N MET A 197 21.31 3.24 -24.35
CA MET A 197 21.38 2.82 -25.74
C MET A 197 21.24 1.29 -25.80
N TYR A 198 19.99 0.79 -25.77
CA TYR A 198 19.46 -0.25 -26.68
C TYR A 198 18.02 -0.70 -26.29
N PRO A 199 17.12 -1.05 -27.24
CA PRO A 199 17.15 -0.84 -28.70
C PRO A 199 15.91 -0.11 -29.25
N ASP A 200 16.13 0.90 -30.10
CA ASP A 200 15.35 1.06 -31.33
C ASP A 200 15.97 0.15 -32.40
N GLN A 201 15.70 -1.15 -32.30
CA GLN A 201 16.07 -2.16 -33.29
C GLN A 201 14.94 -3.17 -33.42
N TYR A 202 13.79 -2.72 -33.92
CA TYR A 202 12.93 -3.49 -34.84
C TYR A 202 12.23 -2.46 -35.74
N GLU A 203 12.25 -2.73 -37.05
CA GLU A 203 11.87 -1.92 -38.23
C GLU A 203 10.80 -0.84 -38.08
#